data_AF-A0A7S3XGA1-F1
#
_entry.id   AF-A0A7S3XGA1-F1
#
_cell.length_a   1.000
_cell.length_b   1.000
_cell.length_c   1.000
_cell.angle_alpha   90.00
_cell.angle_beta   90.00
_cell.angle_gamma   90.00
#
_symmetry.space_group_name_H-M   'P 1'
#
loop_
_entity.id
_entity.type
_entity.pdbx_description
1 polymer ?
#
loop_
_entity_poly.entity_id
_entity_poly.type
_entity_poly.pdbx_seq_one_letter_code
_entity_poly.pdbx_strand_id
1 'polypeptide(L)'
;ENRFPMGVSTPGYPIDVTVRLASGMPTASEKSAEYQIIKLVNTIIDPHLIAGNTMITIAVEVLNNDGSMLSTILNAVVLAILDAGSIPLRGTVFAASVSKRYQRGNAQLLVDPDQSEEESSGSDR
;
A
#
# COMPACT_ATOMS: atom_id res chain seq x y z
N GLU A 1 14.91 -7.26 -23.20
CA GLU A 1 15.64 -7.84 -22.06
C GLU A 1 15.17 -7.17 -20.77
N ASN A 2 14.23 -7.79 -20.05
CA ASN A 2 13.78 -7.29 -18.76
C ASN A 2 14.70 -7.83 -17.67
N ARG A 3 15.69 -7.02 -17.26
CA ARG A 3 16.49 -7.28 -16.06
C ARG A 3 15.71 -6.80 -14.84
N PHE A 4 14.91 -7.69 -14.26
CA PHE A 4 14.51 -7.56 -12.87
C PHE A 4 15.57 -8.25 -11.98
N PRO A 5 15.97 -7.64 -10.85
CA PRO A 5 16.99 -8.20 -9.97
C PRO A 5 16.56 -9.56 -9.41
N MET A 6 17.45 -10.54 -9.59
CA MET A 6 17.34 -11.92 -9.15
C MET A 6 17.13 -12.00 -7.63
N GLY A 7 15.96 -12.45 -7.20
CA GLY A 7 15.71 -12.72 -5.78
C GLY A 7 14.25 -12.75 -5.35
N VAL A 8 13.31 -12.28 -6.18
CA VAL A 8 11.87 -12.36 -5.90
C VAL A 8 11.26 -13.29 -6.94
N SER A 9 10.70 -14.41 -6.49
CA SER A 9 9.89 -15.30 -7.35
C SER A 9 8.82 -14.46 -8.02
N THR A 10 8.97 -14.15 -9.31
CA THR A 10 7.93 -13.47 -10.07
C THR A 10 6.70 -14.36 -10.10
N PRO A 11 5.54 -13.89 -9.61
CA PRO A 11 4.30 -14.62 -9.83
C PRO A 11 4.06 -14.80 -11.33
N GLY A 12 3.32 -15.84 -11.70
CA GLY A 12 3.01 -16.15 -13.10
C GLY A 12 2.08 -15.17 -13.81
N TYR A 13 1.92 -13.93 -13.32
CA TYR A 13 1.04 -12.90 -13.89
C TYR A 13 1.65 -11.49 -13.79
N PRO A 14 1.50 -10.63 -14.81
CA PRO A 14 1.93 -9.24 -14.76
C PRO A 14 1.01 -8.38 -13.87
N ILE A 15 1.63 -7.55 -13.03
CA ILE A 15 0.95 -6.53 -12.22
C ILE A 15 1.45 -5.15 -12.64
N ASP A 16 0.53 -4.24 -12.91
CA ASP A 16 0.79 -2.83 -13.14
C ASP A 16 0.11 -1.99 -12.06
N VAL A 17 0.86 -1.09 -11.42
CA VAL A 17 0.35 -0.27 -10.32
C VAL A 17 0.72 1.18 -10.57
N THR A 18 -0.26 2.06 -10.42
CA THR A 18 -0.05 3.51 -10.54
C THR A 18 -0.71 4.22 -9.37
N VAL A 19 0.06 5.02 -8.63
CA VAL A 19 -0.44 5.87 -7.55
C VAL A 19 -0.33 7.34 -7.98
N ARG A 20 -1.43 8.08 -7.90
CA ARG A 20 -1.49 9.49 -8.28
C ARG A 20 -2.11 10.33 -7.16
N LEU A 21 -1.61 11.54 -7.01
CA LEU A 21 -2.24 12.57 -6.19
C LEU A 21 -3.31 13.30 -7.01
N ALA A 22 -4.38 13.78 -6.35
CA ALA A 22 -5.40 14.62 -6.98
C ALA A 22 -4.81 15.90 -7.59
N SER A 23 -3.68 16.39 -7.06
CA SER A 23 -2.94 17.53 -7.62
C SER A 23 -1.43 17.33 -7.48
N GLY A 24 -0.67 17.69 -8.52
CA GLY A 24 0.79 17.67 -8.51
C GLY A 24 1.39 16.55 -9.38
N MET A 25 2.73 16.53 -9.42
CA MET A 25 3.50 15.48 -10.09
C MET A 25 3.78 14.33 -9.12
N PRO A 26 3.85 13.07 -9.58
CA PRO A 26 4.23 11.94 -8.73
C PRO A 26 5.60 12.18 -8.10
N THR A 27 5.69 12.01 -6.78
CA THR A 27 6.93 12.14 -6.00
C THR A 27 7.51 10.76 -5.65
N ALA A 28 8.62 10.75 -4.90
CA ALA A 28 9.22 9.49 -4.43
C ALA A 28 8.33 8.73 -3.44
N SER A 29 7.42 9.41 -2.75
CA SER A 29 6.49 8.80 -1.79
C SER A 29 5.48 7.89 -2.49
N GLU A 30 4.88 8.36 -3.58
CA GLU A 30 3.90 7.59 -4.37
C GLU A 30 4.55 6.36 -4.99
N LYS A 31 5.79 6.51 -5.49
CA LYS A 31 6.54 5.38 -6.06
C LYS A 31 6.90 4.33 -4.99
N SER A 32 7.15 4.76 -3.76
CA SER A 32 7.31 3.84 -2.63
C SER A 32 6.00 3.12 -2.33
N ALA A 33 4.87 3.83 -2.35
CA ALA A 33 3.55 3.23 -2.16
C ALA A 33 3.20 2.20 -3.26
N GLU A 34 3.49 2.48 -4.53
CA GLU A 34 3.34 1.53 -5.64
C GLU A 34 4.08 0.22 -5.36
N TYR A 35 5.32 0.32 -4.90
CA TYR A 35 6.12 -0.86 -4.55
C TYR A 35 5.50 -1.66 -3.40
N GLN A 36 4.98 -0.99 -2.36
CA GLN A 36 4.31 -1.66 -1.25
C GLN A 36 3.00 -2.34 -1.68
N ILE A 37 2.24 -1.73 -2.60
CA ILE A 37 1.05 -2.32 -3.19
C ILE A 37 1.41 -3.60 -3.94
N ILE A 38 2.42 -3.55 -4.83
CA ILE A 38 2.88 -4.74 -5.58
C ILE A 38 3.25 -5.88 -4.61
N LYS A 39 3.98 -5.57 -3.54
CA LYS A 39 4.37 -6.54 -2.53
C LYS A 39 3.16 -7.13 -1.80
N LEU A 40 2.19 -6.29 -1.41
CA LEU A 40 0.95 -6.72 -0.77
C LEU A 40 0.17 -7.68 -1.68
N VAL A 41 -0.07 -7.26 -2.92
CA VAL A 41 -0.85 -7.98 -3.94
C VAL A 41 -0.24 -9.36 -4.21
N ASN A 42 1.08 -9.42 -4.38
CA ASN A 42 1.81 -10.67 -4.56
C ASN A 42 1.70 -11.63 -3.36
N THR A 43 1.48 -11.08 -2.16
CA THR A 43 1.36 -11.88 -0.93
C THR A 43 -0.04 -12.44 -0.76
N ILE A 44 -1.06 -11.64 -1.09
CA ILE A 44 -2.47 -11.99 -0.83
C ILE A 44 -3.10 -12.81 -1.95
N ILE A 45 -2.64 -12.66 -3.19
CA ILE A 45 -3.20 -13.37 -4.35
C ILE A 45 -2.69 -14.81 -4.39
N ASP A 46 -3.57 -15.75 -4.75
CA ASP A 46 -3.14 -17.11 -5.07
C ASP A 46 -2.75 -17.24 -6.55
N PRO A 47 -1.44 -17.31 -6.90
CA PRO A 47 -1.00 -17.41 -8.29
C PRO A 47 -1.47 -18.69 -8.99
N HIS A 48 -1.82 -19.75 -8.26
CA HIS A 48 -2.25 -21.03 -8.85
C HIS A 48 -3.66 -20.98 -9.44
N LEU A 49 -4.48 -20.04 -8.96
CA LEU A 49 -5.87 -19.87 -9.39
C LEU A 49 -6.02 -18.80 -10.48
N ILE A 50 -4.93 -18.11 -10.82
CA ILE A 50 -4.91 -17.11 -11.90
C ILE A 50 -4.60 -17.78 -13.23
N ALA A 51 -5.41 -17.48 -14.25
CA ALA A 51 -5.14 -17.91 -15.61
C ALA A 51 -3.86 -17.24 -16.14
N GLY A 52 -2.98 -17.99 -16.82
CA GLY A 52 -1.63 -17.57 -17.21
C GLY A 52 -1.50 -16.36 -18.16
N ASN A 53 -2.61 -15.78 -18.62
CA ASN A 53 -2.65 -14.58 -19.47
C ASN A 53 -3.39 -13.40 -18.79
N THR A 54 -3.57 -13.44 -17.48
CA THR A 54 -4.30 -12.40 -16.75
C THR A 54 -3.34 -11.27 -16.36
N MET A 55 -3.69 -10.04 -16.69
CA MET A 55 -3.00 -8.84 -16.20
C MET A 55 -3.83 -8.17 -15.13
N ILE A 56 -3.19 -7.78 -14.03
CA ILE A 56 -3.83 -7.06 -12.93
C ILE A 56 -3.32 -5.62 -12.94
N THR A 57 -4.22 -4.67 -13.17
CA THR A 57 -3.91 -3.24 -13.13
C THR A 57 -4.59 -2.60 -11.93
N ILE A 58 -3.82 -1.91 -11.10
CA ILE A 58 -4.31 -1.23 -9.89
C ILE A 58 -3.98 0.25 -10.02
N ALA A 59 -5.02 1.08 -10.08
CA ALA A 59 -4.88 2.53 -10.08
C ALA A 59 -5.41 3.08 -8.76
N VAL A 60 -4.60 3.91 -8.10
CA VAL A 60 -4.97 4.57 -6.85
C VAL A 60 -4.89 6.08 -7.03
N GLU A 61 -5.95 6.77 -6.67
CA GLU A 61 -6.00 8.23 -6.64
C GLU A 61 -6.20 8.71 -5.20
N VAL A 62 -5.26 9.53 -4.74
CA VAL A 62 -5.28 10.11 -3.41
C VAL A 62 -6.01 11.45 -3.49
N LEU A 63 -7.26 11.44 -3.01
CA LEU A 63 -8.14 12.61 -3.03
C LEU A 63 -7.85 13.59 -1.88
N ASN A 64 -7.60 13.04 -0.69
CA ASN A 64 -7.23 13.80 0.49
C ASN A 64 -6.20 13.00 1.29
N ASN A 65 -5.19 13.68 1.83
CA ASN A 65 -4.18 13.07 2.68
C ASN A 65 -4.21 13.79 4.03
N ASP A 66 -4.75 13.11 5.05
CA ASP A 66 -4.87 13.61 6.42
C ASP A 66 -4.15 12.67 7.40
N GLY A 67 -3.01 12.13 6.98
CA GLY A 67 -2.27 11.11 7.73
C GLY A 67 -2.65 9.68 7.35
N SER A 68 -1.84 8.72 7.81
CA SER A 68 -2.02 7.28 7.62
C SER A 68 -2.18 6.83 6.16
N MET A 69 -1.68 7.64 5.21
CA MET A 69 -1.87 7.51 3.77
C MET A 69 -1.61 6.09 3.23
N LEU A 70 -0.47 5.49 3.61
CA LEU A 70 -0.12 4.14 3.15
C LEU A 70 -1.13 3.09 3.60
N SER A 71 -1.53 3.13 4.87
CA SER A 71 -2.51 2.17 5.42
C SER A 71 -3.86 2.31 4.74
N THR A 72 -4.31 3.55 4.51
CA THR A 72 -5.53 3.85 3.76
C THR A 72 -5.47 3.31 2.34
N ILE A 73 -4.36 3.53 1.63
CA ILE A 73 -4.14 3.02 0.27
C ILE A 73 -4.20 1.49 0.25
N LEU A 74 -3.48 0.81 1.15
CA LEU A 74 -3.46 -0.65 1.18
C LEU A 74 -4.86 -1.23 1.47
N ASN A 75 -5.61 -0.62 2.38
CA ASN A 75 -6.99 -1.01 2.67
C ASN A 75 -7.90 -0.79 1.46
N ALA A 76 -7.78 0.36 0.78
CA ALA A 76 -8.55 0.66 -0.43
C ALA A 76 -8.23 -0.34 -1.56
N VAL A 77 -6.97 -0.72 -1.75
CA VAL A 77 -6.56 -1.73 -2.73
C VAL A 77 -7.16 -3.09 -2.39
N VAL A 78 -7.13 -3.53 -1.13
CA VAL A 78 -7.73 -4.82 -0.74
C VAL A 78 -9.23 -4.82 -1.02
N LEU A 79 -9.93 -3.74 -0.67
CA LEU A 79 -11.36 -3.60 -0.96
C LEU A 79 -11.64 -3.59 -2.47
N ALA A 80 -10.83 -2.90 -3.28
CA ALA A 80 -10.98 -2.90 -4.73
C ALA A 80 -10.77 -4.29 -5.34
N ILE A 81 -9.82 -5.08 -4.81
CA ILE A 81 -9.60 -6.45 -5.25
C ILE A 81 -10.77 -7.37 -4.85
N LEU A 82 -11.32 -7.18 -3.65
CA LEU A 82 -12.52 -7.90 -3.21
C LEU A 82 -13.74 -7.56 -4.08
N ASP A 83 -13.92 -6.28 -4.42
CA ASP A 83 -15.00 -5.79 -5.28
C ASP A 83 -14.86 -6.32 -6.72
N ALA A 84 -13.63 -6.44 -7.23
CA ALA A 84 -13.36 -7.02 -8.55
C ALA A 84 -13.82 -8.49 -8.65
N GLY A 85 -13.89 -9.22 -7.52
CA GLY A 85 -14.50 -10.55 -7.35
C GLY A 85 -13.85 -11.73 -8.12
N SER A 86 -13.10 -11.42 -9.17
CA SER A 86 -12.48 -12.36 -10.11
C SER A 86 -11.03 -12.69 -9.73
N ILE A 87 -10.47 -12.01 -8.73
CA ILE A 87 -9.11 -12.20 -8.28
C ILE A 87 -9.11 -13.15 -7.07
N PRO A 88 -8.51 -14.35 -7.19
CA PRO A 88 -8.49 -15.31 -6.10
C PRO A 88 -7.51 -14.87 -5.01
N LEU A 89 -8.03 -14.68 -3.79
CA LEU A 89 -7.25 -14.29 -2.61
C LEU A 89 -7.04 -15.49 -1.69
N ARG A 90 -5.82 -15.61 -1.12
CA ARG A 90 -5.49 -16.56 -0.05
C ARG A 90 -6.07 -16.15 1.30
N GLY A 91 -6.33 -14.86 1.48
CA GLY A 91 -6.87 -14.27 2.69
C GLY A 91 -7.08 -12.77 2.54
N THR A 92 -7.78 -12.18 3.50
CA THR A 92 -7.96 -10.72 3.57
C THR A 92 -6.95 -10.13 4.55
N VAL A 93 -6.41 -8.96 4.22
CA VAL A 93 -5.45 -8.23 5.04
C VAL A 93 -5.97 -6.83 5.29
N PHE A 94 -5.57 -6.23 6.41
CA PHE A 94 -5.79 -4.82 6.69
C PHE A 94 -4.46 -4.21 7.13
N ALA A 95 -4.29 -2.93 6.83
CA ALA A 95 -3.19 -2.11 7.28
C ALA A 95 -3.68 -1.10 8.32
N ALA A 96 -2.88 -0.90 9.36
CA ALA A 96 -3.10 0.12 10.37
C ALA A 96 -1.79 0.86 10.61
N SER A 97 -1.87 2.19 10.60
CA SER A 97 -0.74 3.05 10.92
C SER A 97 -0.66 3.23 12.44
N VAL A 98 0.56 3.32 12.96
CA VAL A 98 0.79 3.53 14.39
C VAL A 98 1.86 4.59 14.54
N SER A 99 1.58 5.60 15.37
CA SER A 99 2.55 6.60 15.74
C SER A 99 2.87 6.59 17.23
N LYS A 100 3.98 7.22 17.59
CA LYS A 100 4.42 7.39 18.98
C LYS A 100 4.37 8.86 19.34
N ARG A 101 3.62 9.18 20.39
CA ARG A 101 3.58 10.52 20.98
C ARG A 101 4.20 10.48 22.36
N TYR A 102 5.11 11.42 22.62
CA TYR A 102 5.64 11.63 23.95
C TYR A 102 4.80 12.68 24.68
N GLN A 103 4.24 12.30 25.83
CA GLN A 103 3.53 13.22 26.69
C GLN A 103 4.06 13.07 28.12
N ARG A 104 4.62 14.16 28.67
CA ARG A 104 5.10 14.25 30.06
C ARG A 104 6.01 13.09 30.50
N GLY A 105 6.92 12.65 29.62
CA GLY A 105 7.90 11.59 29.92
C GLY A 105 7.41 10.16 29.66
N ASN A 106 6.16 9.96 29.25
CA ASN A 106 5.65 8.65 28.83
C ASN A 106 5.46 8.59 27.31
N ALA A 107 5.83 7.47 26.70
CA ALA A 107 5.55 7.17 25.30
C ALA A 107 4.16 6.53 25.17
N GLN A 108 3.27 7.16 24.42
CA GLN A 108 1.96 6.62 24.09
C GLN A 108 1.94 6.22 22.61
N LEU A 109 1.37 5.05 22.33
CA LEU A 109 1.08 4.62 20.96
C LEU A 109 -0.29 5.15 20.54
N LEU A 110 -0.35 5.79 19.38
CA LEU A 110 -1.58 6.19 18.71
C LEU A 110 -1.78 5.32 17.48
N VAL A 111 -3.00 4.86 17.29
CA VAL A 111 -3.42 4.07 16.13
C VAL A 111 -4.18 4.99 15.21
N ASP A 112 -3.90 4.89 13.91
CA ASP A 112 -4.47 5.74 12.86
C ASP A 112 -4.20 7.24 13.11
N PRO A 113 -2.91 7.65 13.16
CA PRO A 113 -2.55 9.05 13.37
C PRO A 113 -3.05 9.93 12.22
N ASP A 114 -3.51 11.12 12.59
CA ASP A 114 -3.76 12.21 11.64
C ASP A 114 -2.44 12.88 11.21
N GLN A 115 -2.51 13.79 10.24
CA GLN A 115 -1.31 14.50 9.77
C GLN A 115 -0.58 15.24 10.89
N SER A 116 -1.33 15.86 11.82
CA SER A 116 -0.73 16.62 12.93
C SER A 116 -0.01 15.72 13.94
N GLU A 117 -0.54 14.53 14.19
CA GLU A 117 0.08 13.51 15.02
C GLU A 117 1.32 12.92 14.36
N GLU A 118 1.32 12.66 13.04
CA GLU A 118 2.51 12.19 12.31
C GLU A 118 3.68 13.19 12.41
N GLU A 119 3.40 14.48 12.23
CA GLU A 119 4.41 15.55 12.32
C GLU A 119 4.97 15.68 13.75
N SER A 120 4.11 15.60 14.77
CA SER A 120 4.49 15.68 16.18
C SER A 120 5.32 14.49 16.67
N SER A 121 5.32 13.39 15.92
CA SER A 121 5.98 12.14 16.30
C SER A 121 7.46 12.10 15.88
N GLY A 122 7.87 13.00 14.98
CA GLY A 122 9.24 13.09 14.46
C GLY A 122 10.09 14.23 15.05
N SER A 123 9.48 15.15 15.80
CA SER A 123 10.12 16.39 16.27
C SER A 123 11.02 16.25 17.51
N ASP A 124 11.20 15.04 18.07
CA ASP A 124 12.13 14.76 19.18
C ASP A 124 13.42 14.05 18.68
N ARG A 125 14.09 14.65 17.68
CA ARG A 125 15.46 14.27 17.29
C ARG A 125 16.45 15.41 17.50
#